data_AF-A0A2U1NGF1-F1
#
_entry.id   AF-A0A2U1NGF1-F1
#
_cell.length_a   1.000
_cell.length_b   1.000
_cell.length_c   1.000
_cell.angle_alpha   90.00
_cell.angle_beta   90.00
_cell.angle_gamma   90.00
#
_symmetry.space_group_name_H-M   'P 1'
#
loop_
_entity.id
_entity.type
_entity.pdbx_description
1 polymer ?
#
loop_
_entity_poly.entity_id
_entity_poly.type
_entity_poly.pdbx_seq_one_letter_code
_entity_poly.pdbx_strand_id
1 'polypeptide(L)'
;MEAETKKRKFIRPPPRRKAPSPSENNGPITPTVNVAQGGVVAVDLRIQQAKNNAVAQAQHDGTKGNFRIFDSPFGNFMVPVVPTRAELGG
;
A
#
# COMPACT_ATOMS: atom_id res chain seq x y z
N MET A 1 57.69 9.30 4.79
CA MET A 1 56.50 9.99 5.33
C MET A 1 55.31 9.59 4.47
N GLU A 2 54.22 9.21 5.14
CA GLU A 2 53.05 8.42 4.69
C GLU A 2 52.27 8.93 3.47
N ALA A 3 51.62 7.98 2.78
CA ALA A 3 50.67 8.22 1.69
C ALA A 3 49.27 8.57 2.24
N GLU A 4 48.71 9.69 1.77
CA GLU A 4 47.40 10.21 2.14
C GLU A 4 46.25 9.36 1.55
N THR A 5 45.44 8.73 2.41
CA THR A 5 44.26 7.97 1.95
C THR A 5 43.04 8.89 1.75
N LYS A 6 42.69 9.12 0.49
CA LYS A 6 41.50 9.90 0.07
C LYS A 6 40.19 9.17 0.42
N LYS A 7 39.55 9.55 1.53
CA LYS A 7 38.26 9.00 1.97
C LYS A 7 37.13 9.35 1.00
N ARG A 8 36.42 8.34 0.48
CA ARG A 8 35.25 8.50 -0.40
C ARG A 8 34.06 9.04 0.42
N LYS A 9 33.35 10.04 -0.11
CA LYS A 9 32.16 10.63 0.55
C LYS A 9 31.08 9.56 0.70
N PHE A 10 30.73 9.25 1.94
CA PHE A 10 29.58 8.41 2.29
C PHE A 10 28.30 9.16 1.88
N ILE A 11 27.66 8.73 0.80
CA ILE A 11 26.35 9.24 0.40
C ILE A 11 25.35 8.73 1.44
N ARG A 12 24.92 9.62 2.33
CA ARG A 12 23.84 9.33 3.28
C ARG A 12 22.57 9.08 2.48
N PRO A 13 21.91 7.90 2.57
CA PRO A 13 20.62 7.71 1.95
C PRO A 13 19.60 8.66 2.60
N PRO A 14 18.60 9.16 1.84
CA PRO A 14 17.60 10.07 2.37
C PRO A 14 16.84 9.43 3.54
N PRO A 15 16.43 10.21 4.55
CA PRO A 15 15.74 9.69 5.73
C PRO A 15 14.46 8.98 5.31
N ARG A 16 14.35 7.67 5.63
CA ARG A 16 13.12 6.90 5.45
C ARG A 16 12.00 7.55 6.28
N ARG A 17 10.91 7.92 5.63
CA ARG A 17 9.63 8.30 6.26
C ARG A 17 9.24 7.19 7.25
N LYS A 18 9.02 7.53 8.53
CA LYS A 18 8.40 6.61 9.49
C LYS A 18 6.96 6.37 9.02
N ALA A 19 6.73 5.27 8.32
CA ALA A 19 5.39 4.71 8.24
C ALA A 19 5.08 4.07 9.60
N PRO A 20 3.87 4.23 10.17
CA PRO A 20 3.49 3.48 11.35
C PRO A 20 3.49 1.99 11.00
N SER A 21 4.29 1.21 11.74
CA SER A 21 4.28 -0.25 11.69
C SER A 21 2.97 -0.77 12.28
N PRO A 22 2.28 -1.75 11.65
CA PRO A 22 1.21 -2.46 12.33
C PRO A 22 1.82 -3.26 13.50
N SER A 23 1.15 -3.22 14.65
CA SER A 23 1.51 -3.99 15.84
C SER A 23 1.57 -5.48 15.50
N GLU A 24 2.73 -6.09 15.73
CA GLU A 24 2.93 -7.54 15.68
C GLU A 24 2.17 -8.19 16.83
N ASN A 25 1.17 -9.02 16.53
CA ASN A 25 0.59 -9.95 17.49
C ASN A 25 1.05 -11.35 17.08
N ASN A 26 2.04 -11.88 17.81
CA ASN A 26 2.63 -13.19 17.56
C ASN A 26 1.66 -14.30 18.01
N GLY A 27 0.89 -14.82 17.07
CA GLY A 27 0.23 -16.12 17.15
C GLY A 27 0.51 -16.93 15.88
N PRO A 28 0.45 -18.27 15.88
CA PRO A 28 0.75 -19.08 14.71
C PRO A 28 -0.23 -18.75 13.57
N ILE A 29 0.19 -17.95 12.60
CA ILE A 29 -0.58 -17.67 11.40
C ILE A 29 -0.42 -18.85 10.43
N THR A 30 -1.30 -19.84 10.54
CA THR A 30 -1.59 -20.69 9.38
C THR A 30 -2.27 -19.80 8.34
N PRO A 31 -1.66 -19.54 7.16
CA PRO A 31 -2.34 -18.80 6.10
C PRO A 31 -3.39 -19.71 5.48
N THR A 32 -4.55 -19.85 6.12
CA THR A 32 -5.71 -20.43 5.46
C THR A 32 -6.21 -19.38 4.48
N VAL A 33 -5.75 -19.49 3.23
CA VAL A 33 -6.29 -18.74 2.11
C VAL A 33 -7.68 -19.29 1.79
N ASN A 34 -8.70 -18.81 2.49
CA ASN A 34 -10.08 -19.01 2.06
C ASN A 34 -10.30 -18.17 0.79
N VAL A 35 -9.94 -18.73 -0.37
CA VAL A 35 -10.43 -18.26 -1.67
C VAL A 35 -11.93 -18.54 -1.65
N ALA A 36 -12.72 -17.54 -1.23
CA ALA A 36 -14.17 -17.59 -1.35
C ALA A 36 -14.49 -17.61 -2.86
N GLN A 37 -14.73 -18.82 -3.36
CA GLN A 37 -15.26 -19.08 -4.68
C GLN A 37 -16.67 -18.49 -4.79
N GLY A 38 -16.95 -17.97 -5.99
CA GLY A 38 -18.11 -17.13 -6.28
C GLY A 38 -19.44 -17.68 -5.79
N GLY A 39 -20.23 -16.76 -5.25
CA GLY A 39 -21.64 -16.98 -4.93
C GLY A 39 -22.18 -15.65 -4.45
N VAL A 40 -23.11 -15.07 -5.22
CA VAL A 40 -23.96 -13.90 -4.89
C VAL A 40 -23.28 -12.86 -4.00
N VAL A 41 -22.79 -11.77 -4.60
CA VAL A 41 -22.15 -10.64 -3.90
C VAL A 41 -23.10 -9.99 -2.90
N ALA A 42 -23.25 -10.59 -1.72
CA ALA A 42 -23.68 -9.89 -0.54
C ALA A 42 -22.64 -8.81 -0.34
N VAL A 43 -22.97 -7.58 -0.71
CA VAL A 43 -22.13 -6.41 -0.46
C VAL A 43 -21.99 -6.34 1.06
N ASP A 44 -20.85 -6.79 1.57
CA ASP A 44 -20.54 -6.64 2.98
C ASP A 44 -20.45 -5.14 3.25
N LEU A 45 -21.46 -4.61 3.93
CA LEU A 45 -21.59 -3.18 4.20
C LEU A 45 -20.36 -2.65 4.94
N ARG A 46 -19.68 -3.49 5.72
CA ARG A 46 -18.43 -3.14 6.41
C ARG A 46 -17.28 -2.95 5.43
N ILE A 47 -17.15 -3.83 4.43
CA ILE A 47 -16.13 -3.72 3.37
C ILE A 47 -16.37 -2.44 2.55
N GLN A 48 -17.62 -2.15 2.22
CA GLN A 48 -17.96 -0.95 1.46
C GLN A 48 -17.67 0.34 2.24
N GLN A 49 -18.03 0.40 3.52
CA GLN A 49 -17.71 1.54 4.39
C GLN A 49 -16.19 1.72 4.52
N ALA A 50 -15.45 0.64 4.77
CA ALA A 50 -14.00 0.69 4.91
C ALA A 50 -13.30 1.15 3.62
N LYS A 51 -13.78 0.72 2.46
CA LYS A 51 -13.33 1.21 1.16
C LYS A 51 -13.54 2.72 1.01
N ASN A 52 -14.74 3.21 1.30
CA ASN A 52 -15.05 4.63 1.17
C ASN A 52 -14.17 5.48 2.09
N ASN A 53 -13.91 5.02 3.31
CA ASN A 53 -12.99 5.67 4.23
C ASN A 53 -11.57 5.73 3.69
N ALA A 54 -11.07 4.64 3.11
CA ALA A 54 -9.73 4.60 2.50
C ALA A 54 -9.60 5.63 1.36
N VAL A 55 -10.63 5.73 0.51
CA VAL A 55 -10.66 6.71 -0.60
C VAL A 55 -10.70 8.14 -0.07
N ALA A 56 -11.56 8.43 0.91
CA ALA A 56 -11.66 9.75 1.52
C ALA A 56 -10.34 10.17 2.18
N GLN A 57 -9.67 9.25 2.88
CA GLN A 57 -8.36 9.49 3.47
C GLN A 57 -7.31 9.79 2.40
N ALA A 58 -7.26 9.01 1.32
CA ALA A 58 -6.31 9.25 0.23
C ALA A 58 -6.52 10.62 -0.44
N GLN A 59 -7.76 11.08 -0.54
CA GLN A 59 -8.10 12.41 -1.04
C GLN A 59 -7.63 13.51 -0.07
N HIS A 60 -7.89 13.34 1.23
CA HIS A 60 -7.45 14.27 2.26
C HIS A 60 -5.93 14.38 2.35
N ASP A 61 -5.22 13.26 2.21
CA ASP A 61 -3.75 13.20 2.18
C ASP A 61 -3.15 13.80 0.89
N GLY A 62 -4.00 14.18 -0.09
CA GLY A 62 -3.58 14.81 -1.34
C GLY A 62 -2.83 13.86 -2.28
N THR A 63 -3.10 12.56 -2.18
CA THR A 63 -2.41 11.54 -2.98
C THR A 63 -2.73 11.72 -4.47
N LYS A 64 -1.72 12.02 -5.29
CA LYS A 64 -1.87 12.18 -6.75
C LYS A 64 -1.49 10.92 -7.55
N GLY A 65 -1.27 9.80 -6.86
CA GLY A 65 -0.91 8.53 -7.50
C GLY A 65 -2.10 7.90 -8.21
N ASN A 66 -1.82 6.97 -9.13
CA ASN A 66 -2.86 6.17 -9.75
C ASN A 66 -3.13 4.92 -8.90
N PHE A 67 -4.39 4.71 -8.56
CA PHE A 67 -4.82 3.61 -7.70
C PHE A 67 -6.00 2.88 -8.31
N ARG A 68 -6.01 1.56 -8.18
CA ARG A 68 -7.19 0.74 -8.45
C ARG A 68 -7.91 0.50 -7.12
N ILE A 69 -9.22 0.78 -7.12
CA ILE A 69 -10.10 0.59 -5.98
C ILE A 69 -10.85 -0.74 -6.16
N PHE A 70 -10.91 -1.57 -5.12
CA PHE A 70 -11.62 -2.84 -5.14
C PHE A 70 -12.09 -3.25 -3.75
N ASP A 71 -13.09 -4.15 -3.71
CA ASP A 71 -13.60 -4.72 -2.47
C ASP A 71 -12.67 -5.86 -2.04
N SER A 72 -11.87 -5.62 -1.00
CA SER A 72 -10.89 -6.58 -0.49
C SER A 72 -11.29 -7.08 0.89
N PRO A 73 -11.38 -8.40 1.12
CA PRO A 73 -11.63 -8.93 2.46
C PRO A 73 -10.42 -8.72 3.39
N PHE A 74 -9.26 -8.35 2.84
CA PHE A 74 -8.00 -8.20 3.58
C PHE A 74 -7.69 -6.75 3.98
N GLY A 75 -8.62 -5.81 3.77
CA GLY A 75 -8.43 -4.40 4.15
C GLY A 75 -7.61 -3.56 3.16
N ASN A 76 -7.10 -4.16 2.08
CA ASN A 76 -6.40 -3.44 1.02
C ASN A 76 -7.40 -2.96 -0.04
N PHE A 77 -8.06 -1.82 0.20
CA PHE A 77 -9.11 -1.31 -0.69
C PHE A 77 -8.60 -0.47 -1.86
N MET A 78 -7.34 -0.05 -1.80
CA MET A 78 -6.67 0.74 -2.82
C MET A 78 -5.27 0.17 -3.04
N VAL A 79 -4.92 -0.12 -4.28
CA VAL A 79 -3.58 -0.59 -4.65
C VAL A 79 -2.99 0.34 -5.71
N PRO A 80 -1.74 0.81 -5.55
CA PRO A 80 -1.06 1.59 -6.57
C PRO A 80 -0.96 0.78 -7.86
N VAL A 81 -1.27 1.40 -9.00
CA VAL A 81 -1.18 0.75 -10.30
C VAL A 81 -0.45 1.65 -11.30
N VAL A 82 0.22 1.02 -12.26
CA VAL A 82 0.79 1.74 -13.40
C VAL A 82 -0.38 2.28 -14.23
N PRO A 83 -0.41 3.59 -14.56
CA PRO A 83 -1.41 4.15 -15.43
C PRO A 83 -1.50 3.43 -16.77
N THR A 84 -2.73 3.22 -17.22
CA THR A 84 -2.99 2.71 -18.56
C THR A 84 -2.89 3.85 -19.57
N ARG A 85 -2.65 3.52 -20.85
CA ARG A 85 -2.57 4.54 -21.92
C ARG A 85 -3.82 5.42 -22.01
N ALA A 86 -4.99 4.86 -21.70
CA ALA A 86 -6.26 5.59 -21.63
C ALA A 86 -6.28 6.67 -20.53
N GLU A 87 -5.59 6.43 -19.41
CA GLU A 87 -5.48 7.37 -18.29
C GLU A 87 -4.43 8.46 -18.54
N LEU A 88 -3.55 8.28 -19.53
CA LEU A 88 -2.46 9.19 -19.87
C LEU A 88 -2.74 10.10 -21.07
N GLY A 89 -3.91 10.01 -21.70
CA GLY A 89 -4.33 10.91 -22.79
C GLY A 89 -4.43 10.29 -24.19
N GLY A 90 -4.20 8.98 -24.35
CA GLY A 90 -4.42 8.26 -25.63
C GLY A 90 -3.25 8.26 -26.59
#